data_AF-A0A3M0YPK2-F1
#
_entry.id   AF-A0A3M0YPK2-F1
#
_cell.length_a   1.000
_cell.length_b   1.000
_cell.length_c   1.000
_cell.angle_alpha   90.00
_cell.angle_beta   90.00
_cell.angle_gamma   90.00
#
_symmetry.space_group_name_H-M   'P 1'
#
loop_
_entity.id
_entity.type
_entity.pdbx_description
1 polymer ?
#
loop_
_entity_poly.entity_id
_entity_poly.type
_entity_poly.pdbx_seq_one_letter_code
_entity_poly.pdbx_strand_id
1 'polypeptide(L)'
;MDLGTLSGIILGLVLVIGSIMMGGSIGAFIDIPSIAITIGGTIAAILITFPLPKVKAVFGVTSKILNAGNLDVTPWYNTVIEIAT
;
A
#
# COMPACT_ATOMS: atom_id res chain seq x y z
N MET A 1 -6.16 10.53 0.32
CA MET A 1 -6.26 9.64 -0.85
C MET A 1 -7.01 10.38 -1.92
N ASP A 2 -6.45 10.42 -3.11
CA ASP A 2 -7.16 10.82 -4.31
C ASP A 2 -8.31 9.83 -4.62
N LEU A 3 -9.35 10.33 -5.28
CA LEU A 3 -10.48 9.51 -5.73
C LEU A 3 -10.02 8.38 -6.68
N GLY A 4 -8.92 8.59 -7.41
CA GLY A 4 -8.30 7.59 -8.28
C GLY A 4 -7.79 6.38 -7.49
N THR A 5 -6.92 6.56 -6.51
CA THR A 5 -6.41 5.45 -5.68
C THR A 5 -7.54 4.74 -4.92
N LEU A 6 -8.48 5.48 -4.35
CA LEU A 6 -9.60 4.88 -3.61
C LEU A 6 -10.48 4.02 -4.53
N SER A 7 -10.86 4.54 -5.70
CA SER A 7 -11.68 3.79 -6.66
C SER A 7 -10.92 2.60 -7.24
N GLY A 8 -9.63 2.74 -7.53
CA GLY A 8 -8.79 1.64 -8.00
C GLY A 8 -8.69 0.47 -7.02
N ILE A 9 -8.50 0.75 -5.72
CA ILE A 9 -8.47 -0.28 -4.67
C ILE A 9 -9.82 -1.00 -4.58
N ILE A 10 -10.94 -0.25 -4.60
CA ILE A 10 -12.28 -0.83 -4.54
C ILE A 10 -12.56 -1.71 -5.76
N LEU A 11 -12.27 -1.21 -6.97
CA LEU A 11 -12.47 -1.96 -8.20
C LEU A 11 -11.62 -3.24 -8.24
N GLY A 12 -10.35 -3.16 -7.83
CA GLY A 12 -9.49 -4.34 -7.74
C GLY A 12 -10.05 -5.40 -6.80
N LEU A 13 -10.49 -5.00 -5.60
CA LEU A 13 -11.09 -5.91 -4.63
C LEU A 13 -12.37 -6.56 -5.16
N VAL A 14 -13.27 -5.78 -5.77
CA VAL A 14 -14.52 -6.29 -6.34
C VAL A 14 -14.25 -7.29 -7.46
N LEU A 15 -13.30 -7.00 -8.36
CA LEU A 15 -12.95 -7.91 -9.45
C LEU A 15 -12.35 -9.22 -8.92
N VAL A 16 -11.47 -9.17 -7.93
CA VAL A 16 -10.88 -10.37 -7.32
C VAL A 16 -11.95 -11.22 -6.62
N ILE A 17 -12.75 -10.61 -5.75
CA ILE A 17 -13.81 -11.32 -5.01
C ILE A 17 -14.87 -11.86 -5.98
N GLY A 18 -15.28 -11.06 -6.96
CA GLY A 18 -16.23 -11.48 -8.00
C GLY A 18 -15.72 -12.67 -8.80
N SER A 19 -14.44 -12.67 -9.19
CA SER A 19 -13.82 -13.79 -9.90
C SER A 19 -13.78 -15.07 -9.07
N ILE A 20 -13.47 -14.96 -7.77
CA ILE A 20 -13.48 -16.09 -6.83
C ILE A 20 -14.88 -16.72 -6.76
N MET A 21 -15.93 -15.88 -6.64
CA MET A 21 -17.32 -16.34 -6.55
C MET A 21 -17.82 -16.97 -7.86
N MET A 22 -17.33 -16.53 -9.02
CA MET A 22 -17.69 -17.12 -10.31
C MET A 22 -16.99 -18.45 -10.59
N GLY A 23 -15.75 -18.62 -10.09
CA GLY A 23 -14.92 -19.80 -10.37
C GLY A 23 -14.97 -20.92 -9.34
N GLY A 24 -15.49 -20.67 -8.13
CA GLY A 24 -15.51 -21.68 -7.07
C GLY A 24 -16.09 -21.18 -5.74
N SER A 25 -15.76 -21.87 -4.64
CA SER A 25 -16.17 -21.46 -3.29
C SER A 25 -15.13 -20.56 -2.63
N ILE A 26 -15.56 -19.50 -1.96
CA ILE A 26 -14.68 -18.60 -1.19
C ILE A 26 -13.84 -19.38 -0.17
N GLY A 27 -14.42 -20.42 0.45
CA GLY A 27 -13.72 -21.25 1.44
C GLY A 27 -12.50 -21.99 0.88
N ALA A 28 -12.45 -22.26 -0.43
CA ALA A 28 -11.28 -22.87 -1.06
C ALA A 28 -10.07 -21.91 -1.14
N PHE A 29 -10.29 -20.60 -1.00
CA PHE A 29 -9.24 -19.58 -1.06
C PHE A 29 -8.73 -19.14 0.32
N ILE A 30 -9.37 -19.59 1.41
CA ILE A 30 -8.97 -19.27 2.79
C ILE A 30 -8.27 -20.49 3.38
N ASP A 31 -6.94 -20.53 3.25
CA ASP A 31 -6.09 -21.57 3.82
C ASP A 31 -5.23 -21.02 4.95
N ILE A 32 -5.51 -21.45 6.19
CA ILE A 32 -4.83 -20.96 7.40
C ILE A 32 -3.31 -21.21 7.35
N PRO A 33 -2.81 -22.42 6.98
CA PRO A 33 -1.38 -22.65 6.79
C PRO A 33 -0.72 -21.69 5.80
N SER A 34 -1.34 -21.48 4.63
CA SER A 34 -0.82 -20.56 3.61
C SER A 34 -0.75 -19.12 4.10
N ILE A 35 -1.77 -18.66 4.83
CA ILE A 35 -1.79 -17.32 5.44
C ILE A 35 -0.66 -17.18 6.48
N ALA A 36 -0.45 -18.20 7.32
CA ALA A 36 0.61 -18.18 8.33
C ALA A 36 2.00 -18.10 7.70
N ILE A 37 2.25 -18.85 6.62
CA ILE A 37 3.55 -18.86 5.92
C ILE A 37 3.76 -17.55 5.16
N THR A 38 2.76 -17.03 4.45
CA THR A 38 2.89 -15.78 3.69
C THR A 38 3.01 -14.56 4.58
N ILE A 39 2.08 -14.37 5.52
CA ILE A 39 2.11 -13.20 6.42
C ILE A 39 3.26 -13.32 7.41
N GLY A 40 3.35 -14.46 8.12
CA GLY A 40 4.38 -14.70 9.12
C GLY A 40 5.78 -14.72 8.52
N GLY A 41 5.96 -15.38 7.37
CA GLY A 41 7.23 -15.41 6.65
C GLY A 41 7.65 -14.04 6.14
N THR A 42 6.72 -13.24 5.60
CA THR A 42 7.02 -11.87 5.16
C THR A 42 7.43 -10.98 6.33
N ILE A 43 6.68 -11.01 7.44
CA ILE A 43 7.02 -10.23 8.63
C ILE A 43 8.38 -10.66 9.19
N ALA A 44 8.64 -11.96 9.29
CA ALA A 44 9.93 -12.48 9.75
C ALA A 44 11.09 -12.03 8.83
N ALA A 45 10.92 -12.13 7.51
CA ALA A 45 11.91 -11.68 6.54
C ALA A 45 12.20 -10.17 6.67
N ILE A 46 11.17 -9.35 6.86
CA ILE A 46 11.32 -7.90 7.08
C ILE A 46 12.10 -7.62 8.37
N LEU A 47 11.79 -8.33 9.47
CA LEU A 47 12.45 -8.15 10.76
C LEU A 47 13.91 -8.62 10.77
N ILE A 48 14.25 -9.64 9.97
CA ILE A 48 15.64 -10.09 9.77
C ILE A 48 16.42 -9.06 8.95
N THR A 49 15.79 -8.48 7.92
CA THR A 49 16.47 -7.60 6.97
C THR A 49 16.64 -6.18 7.49
N PHE A 50 15.67 -5.66 8.25
CA PHE A 50 15.62 -4.25 8.65
C PHE A 50 15.54 -4.07 10.17
N PRO A 51 16.24 -3.06 10.72
CA PRO A 51 16.15 -2.76 12.14
C PRO A 51 14.73 -2.30 12.51
N LEU A 52 14.24 -2.75 13.66
CA LEU A 52 12.87 -2.55 14.14
C LEU A 52 12.36 -1.08 14.08
N PRO A 53 13.18 -0.04 14.39
CA PRO A 53 12.74 1.35 14.26
C PRO A 53 12.37 1.74 12.83
N LYS A 54 13.08 1.23 11.81
CA LYS A 54 12.77 1.50 10.40
C LYS A 54 11.45 0.85 9.98
N VAL A 55 11.22 -0.39 10.41
CA VAL A 55 9.97 -1.12 10.14
C VAL A 55 8.77 -0.36 10.73
N LYS A 56 8.89 0.13 11.96
CA LYS A 56 7.84 0.95 12.60
C LYS A 56 7.60 2.28 11.87
N ALA A 57 8.65 2.91 11.36
CA ALA A 57 8.54 4.17 10.62
C ALA A 57 7.72 4.03 9.32
N VAL A 58 7.77 2.85 8.66
CA VAL A 58 7.01 2.60 7.42
C VAL A 58 5.52 2.82 7.62
N PHE A 59 4.92 2.38 8.73
CA PHE A 59 3.49 2.57 8.98
C PHE A 59 3.10 4.07 8.98
N GLY A 60 3.94 4.93 9.57
CA GLY A 60 3.73 6.38 9.56
C GLY A 60 3.87 6.99 8.17
N VAL A 61 4.85 6.52 7.39
CA VAL A 61 5.07 7.00 6.01
C VAL A 61 3.96 6.53 5.07
N THR A 62 3.54 5.26 5.15
CA THR A 62 2.42 4.72 4.37
C THR A 62 1.13 5.49 4.64
N SER A 63 0.83 5.80 5.90
CA SER A 63 -0.34 6.62 6.25
C SER A 63 -0.24 8.03 5.66
N LYS A 64 0.95 8.65 5.68
CA LYS A 64 1.18 9.95 5.01
C LYS A 64 0.99 9.87 3.51
N ILE A 65 1.44 8.80 2.86
CA ILE A 65 1.30 8.61 1.40
C ILE A 65 -0.17 8.41 1.04
N LEU A 66 -0.90 7.57 1.77
CA LEU A 66 -2.33 7.38 1.54
C LEU A 66 -3.08 8.70 1.72
N ASN A 67 -2.75 9.48 2.74
CA ASN A 67 -3.40 10.77 2.99
C ASN A 67 -2.82 11.95 2.21
N ALA A 68 -1.70 11.76 1.50
CA ALA A 68 -1.09 12.81 0.70
C ALA A 68 -2.08 13.21 -0.40
N GLY A 69 -2.36 14.51 -0.47
CA GLY A 69 -3.15 15.10 -1.54
C GLY A 69 -2.30 15.30 -2.80
N ASN A 70 -2.74 16.22 -3.65
CA ASN A 70 -1.98 16.57 -4.85
C ASN A 70 -0.65 17.22 -4.44
N LEU A 71 0.47 16.57 -4.77
CA LEU A 71 1.81 17.12 -4.56
C LEU A 71 2.07 18.14 -5.67
N ASP A 72 1.55 19.35 -5.49
CA ASP A 72 1.81 20.45 -6.41
C ASP A 72 3.27 20.88 -6.27
N VAL A 73 4.07 20.58 -7.29
CA VAL A 73 5.48 20.94 -7.39
C VAL A 73 5.70 22.34 -7.94
N THR A 74 4.65 22.97 -8.48
CA THR A 74 4.70 24.29 -9.12
C THR A 74 5.20 25.38 -8.17
N PRO A 75 4.75 25.45 -6.90
CA PRO A 75 5.26 26.43 -5.95
C PRO A 75 6.77 26.26 -5.72
N TRP A 76 7.23 25.02 -5.58
CA TRP A 76 8.65 24.71 -5.35
C TRP A 76 9.52 25.02 -6.57
N TYR A 77 9.03 24.75 -7.77
CA TYR A 77 9.71 25.13 -9.02
C TYR A 77 9.94 26.65 -9.09
N ASN A 78 8.90 27.43 -8.77
CA ASN A 78 9.00 28.89 -8.77
C ASN A 78 9.96 29.40 -7.67
N THR A 79 9.93 28.81 -6.48
CA THR A 79 10.88 29.16 -5.39
C THR A 79 12.33 28.91 -5.80
N VAL A 80 12.62 27.81 -6.51
CA VAL A 80 13.97 27.52 -6.98
C VAL A 80 14.44 28.55 -8.02
N ILE A 81 13.56 28.99 -8.93
CA ILE A 81 13.88 30.04 -9.91
C ILE A 81 14.13 31.39 -9.23
N GLU A 82 13.32 31.73 -8.23
CA GLU A 82 13.45 32.98 -7.47
C GLU A 82 14.77 33.05 -6.68
N ILE A 83 15.20 31.95 -6.06
CA ILE A 83 16.48 31.91 -5.34
C ILE A 83 17.68 31.97 -6.31
N ALA A 84 17.51 31.52 -7.55
CA ALA A 84 18.57 31.45 -8.54
C ALA A 84 18.82 32.75 -9.34
N THR A 85 17.90 33.72 -9.28
CA THR A 85 17.99 35.02 -9.98
C THR A 85 18.27 36.15 -8.99
#